data_AF-X1KRY7-F1
#
_entry.id   AF-X1KRY7-F1
#
_cell.length_a   1.000
_cell.length_b   1.000
_cell.length_c   1.000
_cell.angle_alpha   90.00
_cell.angle_beta   90.00
_cell.angle_gamma   90.00
#
_symmetry.space_group_name_H-M   'P 1'
#
loop_
_entity.id
_entity.type
_entity.pdbx_description
1 polymer ?
#
loop_
_entity_poly.entity_id
_entity_poly.type
_entity_poly.pdbx_seq_one_letter_code
_entity_poly.pdbx_strand_id
1 'polypeptide(L)' 'MSEKQDSLVVVWSSGDREVALKMVFMYTFNAKSKGWWKDVRLIVWGPSAKLLSKDAQLQDYIKRMKEAGVILEACKK' A
#
# COMPACT_ATOMS: atom_id res chain seq x y z
N MET A 1 -8.49 -11.06 27.36
CA MET A 1 -8.95 -9.92 26.55
C MET A 1 -8.33 -10.09 25.17
N SER A 2 -9.16 -10.16 24.12
CA SER A 2 -8.65 -10.27 22.75
C SER A 2 -7.91 -8.96 22.40
N GLU A 3 -6.62 -9.04 22.11
CA GLU A 3 -5.86 -7.89 21.59
C GLU A 3 -6.49 -7.46 20.27
N LYS A 4 -7.05 -6.24 20.23
CA LYS A 4 -7.54 -5.67 18.99
C LYS A 4 -6.34 -5.51 18.05
N GLN A 5 -6.34 -6.25 16.95
CA GLN A 5 -5.40 -6.00 15.87
C GLN A 5 -5.75 -4.64 15.28
N ASP A 6 -5.02 -3.60 15.66
CA ASP A 6 -5.19 -2.23 15.17
C ASP A 6 -4.28 -1.94 13.95
N SER A 7 -3.60 -2.96 13.42
CA SER A 7 -2.66 -2.85 12.31
C SER A 7 -3.07 -3.68 11.10
N LEU A 8 -2.96 -3.08 9.91
CA LEU A 8 -3.13 -3.73 8.61
C LEU A 8 -1.78 -3.80 7.88
N VAL A 9 -1.41 -4.98 7.42
CA VAL A 9 -0.27 -5.18 6.51
C VAL A 9 -0.78 -5.73 5.18
N VAL A 10 -0.45 -5.04 4.08
CA VAL A 10 -0.78 -5.45 2.71
C VAL A 10 0.52 -5.71 1.96
N VAL A 11 0.68 -6.92 1.44
CA VAL A 11 1.76 -7.26 0.51
C VAL A 11 1.22 -7.15 -0.91
N TRP A 12 1.74 -6.20 -1.67
CA TRP A 12 1.40 -6.05 -3.09
C TRP A 12 2.46 -6.74 -3.95
N SER A 13 2.06 -7.85 -4.58
CA SER A 13 2.93 -8.65 -5.45
C SER A 13 2.49 -8.73 -6.91
N SER A 14 1.23 -8.45 -7.21
CA SER A 14 0.72 -8.46 -8.58
C SER A 14 1.39 -7.39 -9.46
N GLY A 15 1.76 -7.77 -10.68
CA GLY A 15 2.19 -6.86 -11.74
C GLY A 15 1.02 -6.24 -12.53
N ASP A 16 -0.22 -6.53 -12.13
CA ASP A 16 -1.42 -5.94 -12.73
C ASP A 16 -1.68 -4.54 -12.15
N ARG A 17 -1.73 -3.57 -13.05
CA ARG A 17 -1.99 -2.17 -12.75
C ARG A 17 -3.38 -1.94 -12.15
N GLU A 18 -4.40 -2.67 -12.60
CA GLU A 18 -5.75 -2.50 -12.08
C GLU A 18 -5.84 -2.98 -10.63
N VAL A 19 -5.15 -4.07 -10.29
CA VAL A 19 -5.06 -4.56 -8.91
C VAL A 19 -4.44 -3.50 -8.00
N ALA A 20 -3.39 -2.81 -8.47
CA ALA A 20 -2.78 -1.72 -7.73
C ALA A 20 -3.77 -0.58 -7.45
N LEU A 21 -4.47 -0.09 -8.48
CA LEU A 21 -5.33 1.10 -8.37
C LEU A 21 -6.67 0.81 -7.68
N LYS A 22 -7.36 -0.26 -8.08
CA LYS A 22 -8.74 -0.54 -7.67
C LYS A 22 -8.83 -1.31 -6.35
N MET A 23 -7.76 -2.00 -5.96
CA MET A 23 -7.76 -2.81 -4.74
C MET A 23 -6.70 -2.32 -3.75
N VAL A 24 -5.42 -2.48 -4.07
CA VAL A 24 -4.34 -2.26 -3.12
C VAL A 24 -4.31 -0.82 -2.63
N PHE A 25 -4.15 0.15 -3.54
CA PHE A 25 -4.00 1.56 -3.19
C PHE A 25 -5.30 2.14 -2.65
N MET A 26 -6.43 1.79 -3.27
CA MET A 26 -7.74 2.23 -2.78
C MET A 26 -7.97 1.80 -1.33
N TYR A 27 -7.71 0.54 -0.99
CA TYR A 27 -7.96 0.04 0.35
C TYR A 27 -6.94 0.57 1.36
N THR A 28 -5.64 0.53 1.07
CA THR A 28 -4.60 0.99 2.01
C THR A 28 -4.73 2.49 2.31
N PHE A 29 -5.00 3.31 1.29
CA PHE A 29 -5.18 4.74 1.46
C PHE A 29 -6.41 5.06 2.31
N ASN A 30 -7.56 4.45 2.00
CA ASN A 30 -8.79 4.68 2.76
C ASN A 30 -8.73 4.11 4.18
N ALA A 31 -8.11 2.94 4.36
CA ALA A 31 -7.89 2.31 5.65
C ALA A 31 -7.19 3.27 6.63
N LYS A 32 -6.14 3.95 6.16
CA LYS A 32 -5.42 4.93 6.96
C LYS A 32 -6.20 6.25 7.08
N SER A 33 -6.66 6.80 5.97
CA SER A 33 -7.29 8.13 5.93
C SER A 33 -8.62 8.19 6.70
N LYS A 34 -9.35 7.08 6.75
CA LYS A 34 -10.64 6.98 7.47
C LYS A 34 -10.48 6.40 8.88
N GLY A 35 -9.26 6.13 9.33
CA GLY A 35 -9.00 5.58 10.66
C GLY A 35 -9.60 4.19 10.90
N TRP A 36 -9.78 3.38 9.83
CA TRP A 36 -10.23 2.00 9.97
C TRP A 36 -9.18 1.15 10.70
N TRP A 37 -7.91 1.49 10.46
CA TRP A 37 -6.75 0.88 11.10
C TRP A 37 -5.85 1.99 11.62
N LYS A 38 -5.29 1.79 12.83
CA LYS A 38 -4.34 2.73 13.42
C LYS A 38 -3.06 2.77 12.59
N ASP A 39 -2.53 1.60 12.27
CA ASP A 39 -1.30 1.42 11.50
C ASP A 39 -1.61 0.68 10.20
N VAL A 40 -1.17 1.25 9.08
CA VAL A 40 -1.32 0.63 7.74
C VAL A 40 0.05 0.57 7.10
N ARG A 41 0.44 -0.63 6.67
CA ARG A 41 1.72 -0.90 6.03
C ARG A 41 1.49 -1.55 4.67
N LEU A 42 2.08 -0.96 3.63
CA LEU A 42 2.11 -1.50 2.28
C LEU A 42 3.53 -1.96 1.96
N ILE A 43 3.68 -3.25 1.68
CA ILE A 43 4.95 -3.87 1.28
C ILE A 43 4.90 -4.15 -0.22
N VAL A 44 5.79 -3.51 -0.98
CA VAL A 44 5.96 -3.73 -2.42
C VAL A 44 6.96 -4.87 -2.63
N TRP A 45 6.52 -5.98 -3.20
CA TRP A 45 7.37 -7.16 -3.37
C TRP A 45 7.11 -7.89 -4.68
N GLY A 46 8.14 -8.08 -5.50
CA GLY A 46 8.07 -8.93 -6.69
C GLY A 46 7.71 -8.11 -7.95
N PRO A 47 6.85 -8.62 -8.84
CA PRO A 47 6.48 -7.93 -10.08
C PRO A 47 5.95 -6.49 -9.89
N SER A 48 5.25 -6.24 -8.78
CA SER A 48 4.77 -4.91 -8.39
C SER A 48 5.88 -3.85 -8.31
N ALA A 49 7.09 -4.21 -7.88
CA ALA A 49 8.22 -3.29 -7.80
C ALA A 49 8.65 -2.76 -9.18
N LYS A 50 8.61 -3.62 -10.20
CA LYS A 50 8.92 -3.24 -11.60
C LYS A 50 7.80 -2.41 -12.22
N LEU A 51 6.55 -2.70 -11.88
CA LEU A 51 5.40 -1.89 -12.30
C LEU A 51 5.49 -0.49 -11.69
N LEU A 52 5.68 -0.40 -10.37
CA LEU A 52 5.79 0.87 -9.65
C LEU A 52 6.94 1.75 -10.14
N SER A 53 8.08 1.17 -10.52
CA SER A 53 9.22 1.96 -11.00
C SER A 53 9.02 2.59 -12.37
N LYS A 54 7.98 2.19 -13.12
CA LYS A 54 7.72 2.65 -14.49
C LYS A 54 6.44 3.46 -14.65
N ASP A 55 5.51 3.36 -13.71
CA ASP A 55 4.21 4.03 -13.82
C ASP A 55 4.15 5.29 -12.95
N ALA A 56 4.16 6.45 -13.59
CA ALA A 56 4.14 7.76 -12.91
C ALA A 56 2.87 7.97 -12.06
N GLN A 57 1.71 7.47 -12.52
CA GLN A 57 0.47 7.58 -11.76
C GLN A 57 0.55 6.77 -10.46
N LEU A 58 1.15 5.57 -10.50
CA LEU A 58 1.34 4.77 -9.30
C LEU A 58 2.33 5.44 -8.33
N GLN A 59 3.39 6.05 -8.85
CA GLN A 59 4.36 6.79 -8.04
C GLN A 59 3.73 7.98 -7.32
N ASP A 60 2.91 8.76 -8.01
CA ASP A 60 2.20 9.90 -7.40
C ASP A 60 1.17 9.44 -6.37
N TYR A 61 0.49 8.31 -6.61
CA TYR A 61 -0.40 7.72 -5.61
C TYR A 61 0.39 7.29 -4.36
N ILE A 62 1.55 6.64 -4.53
CA ILE A 62 2.41 6.23 -3.41
C ILE A 62 2.85 7.44 -2.56
N LYS A 63 3.18 8.58 -3.19
CA LYS A 63 3.49 9.82 -2.46
C LYS A 63 2.30 10.26 -1.60
N ARG A 64 1.08 10.27 -2.16
CA ARG A 64 -0.14 10.59 -1.42
C ARG A 64 -0.41 9.63 -0.26
N MET A 65 -0.14 8.33 -0.44
CA MET A 65 -0.25 7.35 0.64
C MET A 65 0.75 7.63 1.77
N LYS A 66 1.98 8.02 1.42
CA LYS A 66 3.00 8.42 2.39
C LYS A 66 2.56 9.63 3.20
N GLU A 67 2.00 10.65 2.54
CA GLU A 67 1.46 11.86 3.17
C GLU A 67 0.28 11.55 4.11
N ALA A 68 -0.56 10.58 3.75
CA ALA A 68 -1.64 10.09 4.61
C ALA A 68 -1.14 9.24 5.82
N GLY A 69 0.17 8.98 5.91
CA GLY A 69 0.78 8.22 7.00
C GLY A 69 0.73 6.69 6.82
N VAL A 70 0.54 6.20 5.59
CA VAL A 70 0.76 4.78 5.27
C VAL A 70 2.26 4.50 5.32
N ILE A 71 2.63 3.43 6.03
CA ILE A 71 4.01 2.95 6.09
C ILE A 71 4.31 2.21 4.79
N LEU A 72 5.36 2.62 4.09
CA LEU A 72 5.72 2.06 2.79
C LEU A 72 7.05 1.31 2.92
N GLU A 73 7.04 0.04 2.53
CA GLU A 73 8.23 -0.79 2.46
C GLU A 73 8.36 -1.45 1.11
N ALA A 74 9.57 -1.83 0.76
CA ALA A 74 9.86 -2.58 -0.45
C ALA A 74 10.85 -3.70 -0.14
N CYS A 75 10.71 -4.82 -0.83
CA CYS A 75 11.68 -5.91 -0.79
C CYS A 75 13.07 -5.38 -1.19
N LYS A 76 14.07 -5.65 -0.35
CA LYS A 76 15.47 -5.34 -0.66
C LYS A 76 15.93 -6.23 -1.81
N LYS A 77 16.55 -5.64 -2.83
CA LYS A 77 17.21 -6.39 -3.91
C LYS A 77 18.44 -7.13 -3.40
#